data_AF-A0AAV8AH00-F1
#
_entry.id   AF-A0AAV8AH00-F1
#
_cell.length_a   1.000
_cell.length_b   1.000
_cell.length_c   1.000
_cell.angle_alpha   90.00
_cell.angle_beta   90.00
_cell.angle_gamma   90.00
#
_symmetry.space_group_name_H-M   'P 1'
#
loop_
_entity.id
_entity.type
_entity.pdbx_description
1 polymer ?
#
loop_
_entity_poly.entity_id
_entity_poly.type
_entity_poly.pdbx_seq_one_letter_code
_entity_poly.pdbx_strand_id
1 'polypeptide(L)'
;MTKKYAIYVVPDETFQYESISKGINWLGSHMTFSGFSTENKDGIKKFLRWYKKKSNETENNIPWKPSKDSLSASKKAIHFRSQNLMYLRSKLSKFNVHNLKKNWHITCSAGVPKGYNFDQTKFFLIMIELEGKKVTWLEETRTPLYNLNQTNKNKKKENRRKRKKKGKKVIKKKSLPMLNLKTKSGTLKKIKPFAGRWNALVITDCHFNYKDDSWFDISLIPQTILKIGKLIQLHGVDQLITLGDLFQSSCNSDEYTKHVVEQIAEFGAEMFMIGGNHDRGKTSRLKNNLSKKYATQIHIVTDYFMGCFPSNPNEDEVDVRTENRISQSKYPRVVFAHDAGNNYKLHGKQIEMFLRALKCEHQFFKPTDLLITGHTHENRWFDSEDMGSLSPFHMDQGKYLKYGLLKETESGGALKWKVMGNN
;
A
#
# COMPACT_ATOMS: atom_id res chain seq x y z
N MET A 1 -37.39 17.93 30.45
CA MET A 1 -36.19 18.50 29.81
C MET A 1 -35.96 17.77 28.49
N THR A 2 -35.35 18.39 27.48
CA THR A 2 -35.15 17.71 26.19
C THR A 2 -34.01 16.69 26.28
N LYS A 3 -34.32 15.42 25.98
CA LYS A 3 -33.36 14.31 25.99
C LYS A 3 -32.40 14.40 24.81
N LYS A 4 -31.10 14.25 25.07
CA LYS A 4 -30.05 14.23 24.05
C LYS A 4 -29.35 12.88 24.04
N TYR A 5 -28.88 12.46 22.87
CA TYR A 5 -28.32 11.13 22.65
C TYR A 5 -26.92 11.17 22.06
N ALA A 6 -26.10 10.20 22.45
CA ALA A 6 -24.75 10.02 21.95
C ALA A 6 -24.37 8.53 21.93
N ILE A 7 -23.32 8.19 21.17
CA ILE A 7 -22.73 6.84 21.15
C ILE A 7 -21.32 6.89 21.69
N TYR A 8 -20.99 5.92 22.55
CA TYR A 8 -19.71 5.81 23.24
C TYR A 8 -19.13 4.41 23.04
N VAL A 9 -17.82 4.31 23.23
CA VAL A 9 -17.12 3.02 23.38
C VAL A 9 -16.67 2.86 24.81
N VAL A 10 -17.00 1.74 25.43
CA VAL A 10 -16.85 1.53 26.87
C VAL A 10 -16.19 0.17 27.13
N PRO A 11 -15.23 0.08 28.07
CA PRO A 11 -14.65 -1.20 28.47
C PRO A 11 -15.66 -2.04 29.28
N ASP A 12 -15.55 -3.37 29.19
CA ASP A 12 -16.37 -4.34 29.95
C ASP A 12 -16.28 -4.08 31.46
N GLU A 13 -15.04 -3.87 31.90
CA GLU A 13 -14.67 -3.46 33.24
C GLU A 13 -14.85 -1.95 33.33
N THR A 14 -16.08 -1.52 33.51
CA THR A 14 -16.33 -0.15 33.96
C THR A 14 -15.78 -0.04 35.37
N PHE A 15 -14.64 0.63 35.53
CA PHE A 15 -14.17 1.00 36.86
C PHE A 15 -15.30 1.81 37.53
N GLN A 16 -15.80 1.33 38.68
CA GLN A 16 -16.99 1.86 39.36
C GLN A 16 -16.75 3.23 40.05
N TYR A 17 -16.01 4.13 39.41
CA TYR A 17 -15.72 5.44 39.97
C TYR A 17 -16.57 6.51 39.29
N GLU A 18 -17.25 7.30 40.12
CA GLU A 18 -17.91 8.52 39.70
C GLU A 18 -16.89 9.55 39.20
N SER A 19 -17.25 10.23 38.13
CA SER A 19 -16.45 11.24 37.47
C SER A 19 -17.33 12.43 37.15
N ILE A 20 -17.06 13.57 37.78
CA ILE A 20 -17.74 14.82 37.45
C ILE A 20 -16.91 15.52 36.37
N SER A 21 -17.38 15.46 35.12
CA SER A 21 -16.79 16.22 34.01
C SER A 21 -17.76 17.30 33.58
N LYS A 22 -17.39 18.57 33.77
CA LYS A 22 -18.20 19.75 33.41
C LYS A 22 -19.63 19.72 33.99
N GLY A 23 -19.79 19.23 35.22
CA GLY A 23 -21.09 19.13 35.89
C GLY A 23 -22.00 18.02 35.36
N ILE A 24 -21.47 17.11 34.53
CA ILE A 24 -22.12 15.87 34.11
C ILE A 24 -21.50 14.72 34.91
N ASN A 25 -22.36 13.92 35.55
CA ASN A 25 -21.93 12.75 36.33
C ASN A 25 -21.76 11.56 35.39
N TRP A 26 -20.50 11.17 35.16
CA TRP A 26 -20.12 9.98 34.42
C TRP A 26 -19.72 8.87 35.40
N LEU A 27 -20.01 7.62 35.04
CA LEU A 27 -19.48 6.45 35.74
C LEU A 27 -18.49 5.74 34.81
N GLY A 28 -17.26 5.55 35.27
CA GLY A 28 -16.26 4.73 34.59
C GLY A 28 -15.60 5.29 33.33
N SER A 29 -14.69 4.47 32.81
CA SER A 29 -13.86 4.80 31.64
C SER A 29 -14.66 4.74 30.34
N HIS A 30 -14.47 5.71 29.46
CA HIS A 30 -15.22 5.76 28.20
C HIS A 30 -14.49 6.53 27.10
N MET A 31 -14.90 6.31 25.85
CA MET A 31 -14.52 7.09 24.68
C MET A 31 -15.75 7.69 24.02
N THR A 32 -15.72 9.00 23.78
CA THR A 32 -16.80 9.70 23.08
C THR A 32 -16.70 9.48 21.58
N PHE A 33 -17.74 8.88 20.99
CA PHE A 33 -17.83 8.71 19.54
C PHE A 33 -18.62 9.84 18.87
N SER A 34 -19.75 10.22 19.48
CA SER A 34 -20.52 11.41 19.12
C SER A 34 -20.79 12.28 20.36
N GLY A 35 -20.89 13.59 20.16
CA GLY A 35 -21.45 14.49 21.17
C GLY A 35 -22.98 14.35 21.28
N PHE A 36 -23.55 14.80 22.39
CA PHE A 36 -24.99 14.78 22.62
C PHE A 36 -25.75 15.66 21.61
N SER A 37 -26.76 15.10 20.94
CA SER A 37 -27.75 15.82 20.11
C SER A 37 -29.13 15.17 20.26
N THR A 38 -30.20 15.96 20.13
CA THR A 38 -31.59 15.48 20.07
C THR A 38 -31.84 14.65 18.80
N GLU A 39 -31.12 14.95 17.71
CA GLU A 39 -31.28 14.33 16.39
C GLU A 39 -30.62 12.93 16.31
N ASN A 40 -29.71 12.62 17.23
CA ASN A 40 -28.88 11.41 17.15
C ASN A 40 -29.65 10.11 17.40
N LYS A 41 -30.83 10.16 18.04
CA LYS A 41 -31.52 8.98 18.59
C LYS A 41 -31.69 7.86 17.57
N ASP A 42 -32.34 8.18 16.45
CA ASP A 42 -32.69 7.19 15.44
C ASP A 42 -31.49 6.78 14.60
N GLY A 43 -30.58 7.72 14.34
CA GLY A 43 -29.33 7.45 13.64
C GLY A 43 -28.46 6.43 14.37
N ILE A 44 -28.28 6.61 15.69
CA ILE A 44 -27.53 5.66 16.52
C ILE A 44 -28.20 4.29 16.53
N LYS A 45 -29.54 4.23 16.72
CA LYS A 45 -30.27 2.95 16.71
C LYS A 45 -30.17 2.22 15.36
N LYS A 46 -30.24 2.94 14.24
CA LYS A 46 -30.03 2.36 12.90
C LYS A 46 -28.61 1.85 12.73
N PHE A 47 -27.62 2.64 13.15
CA PHE A 47 -26.21 2.24 13.09
C PHE A 47 -25.93 0.99 13.93
N LEU A 48 -26.39 0.91 15.18
CA LEU A 48 -26.14 -0.24 16.05
C LEU A 48 -26.77 -1.53 15.50
N ARG A 49 -27.98 -1.45 14.94
CA ARG A 49 -28.62 -2.59 14.25
C ARG A 49 -27.82 -3.04 13.02
N TRP A 50 -27.40 -2.08 12.18
CA TRP A 50 -26.54 -2.35 11.04
C TRP A 50 -25.21 -3.00 11.47
N TYR A 51 -24.59 -2.47 12.52
CA TYR A 51 -23.32 -2.94 13.04
C TYR A 51 -23.43 -4.37 13.54
N LYS A 52 -24.45 -4.68 14.36
CA LYS A 52 -24.72 -6.02 14.88
C LYS A 52 -24.97 -7.04 13.75
N LYS A 53 -25.69 -6.64 12.71
CA LYS A 53 -25.90 -7.48 11.51
C LYS A 53 -24.57 -7.74 10.79
N LYS A 54 -23.79 -6.69 10.53
CA LYS A 54 -22.51 -6.82 9.80
C LYS A 54 -21.45 -7.58 10.59
N SER A 55 -21.33 -7.36 11.89
CA SER A 55 -20.39 -8.10 12.75
C SER A 55 -20.66 -9.60 12.79
N ASN A 56 -21.89 -10.02 12.47
CA ASN A 56 -22.28 -11.42 12.39
C ASN A 56 -22.10 -12.00 10.98
N GLU A 57 -22.41 -11.23 9.93
CA GLU A 57 -22.30 -11.68 8.52
C GLU A 57 -20.87 -11.82 8.03
N THR A 58 -20.02 -10.89 8.47
CA THR A 58 -18.62 -10.94 8.16
C THR A 58 -17.94 -11.60 9.34
N GLU A 59 -17.19 -12.68 9.10
CA GLU A 59 -16.09 -13.09 9.99
C GLU A 59 -15.05 -11.96 10.03
N ASN A 60 -15.43 -10.79 10.57
CA ASN A 60 -14.69 -9.56 10.47
C ASN A 60 -13.43 -9.68 11.34
N ASN A 61 -12.39 -10.24 10.71
CA ASN A 61 -10.99 -10.23 11.10
C ASN A 61 -10.41 -8.81 10.99
N ILE A 62 -11.12 -7.78 11.45
CA ILE A 62 -10.50 -6.47 11.64
C ILE A 62 -10.16 -6.40 13.12
N PRO A 63 -8.97 -6.88 13.55
CA PRO A 63 -8.57 -6.77 14.94
C PRO A 63 -8.64 -5.30 15.33
N TRP A 64 -9.54 -4.96 16.25
CA TRP A 64 -9.47 -3.70 16.93
C TRP A 64 -8.22 -3.73 17.79
N LYS A 65 -7.22 -2.95 17.39
CA LYS A 65 -6.06 -2.65 18.21
C LYS A 65 -5.84 -1.15 18.15
N PRO A 66 -5.84 -0.44 19.30
CA PRO A 66 -5.22 0.86 19.34
C PRO A 66 -3.74 0.68 18.97
N SER A 67 -3.25 1.49 18.03
CA SER A 67 -1.83 1.45 17.64
C SER A 67 -0.98 1.80 18.86
N LYS A 68 -0.08 0.89 19.26
CA LYS A 68 0.78 1.07 20.45
C LYS A 68 1.67 2.32 20.33
N ASP A 69 2.04 2.67 19.10
CA ASP A 69 2.91 3.82 18.78
C ASP A 69 2.21 5.17 18.95
N SER A 70 0.88 5.17 19.15
CA SER A 70 0.08 6.38 19.31
C SER A 70 -0.38 6.62 20.75
N LEU A 71 0.09 5.80 21.69
CA LEU A 71 -0.29 5.89 23.10
C LEU A 71 0.46 7.03 23.78
N SER A 72 -0.27 8.08 24.17
CA SER A 72 0.22 9.06 25.14
C SER A 72 -0.75 9.10 26.32
N ALA A 73 -0.20 9.00 27.52
CA ALA A 73 -0.98 9.06 28.75
C ALA A 73 -0.79 10.43 29.41
N SER A 74 -1.90 11.10 29.72
CA SER A 74 -1.92 12.14 30.74
C SER A 74 -2.38 11.53 32.07
N LYS A 75 -2.33 12.29 33.16
CA LYS A 75 -2.86 11.84 34.47
C LYS A 75 -4.30 11.30 34.40
N LYS A 76 -5.12 11.78 33.44
CA LYS A 76 -6.58 11.50 33.38
C LYS A 76 -7.06 10.89 32.06
N ALA A 77 -6.19 10.71 31.07
CA ALA A 77 -6.62 10.20 29.76
C ALA A 77 -5.52 9.42 29.05
N ILE A 78 -5.93 8.37 28.33
CA ILE A 78 -5.08 7.64 27.38
C ILE A 78 -5.50 8.06 25.98
N HIS A 79 -4.63 8.77 25.26
CA HIS A 79 -4.84 9.12 23.86
C HIS A 79 -4.31 8.02 22.96
N PHE A 80 -5.02 7.73 21.88
CA PHE A 80 -4.55 6.81 20.84
C PHE A 80 -5.20 7.09 19.49
N ARG A 81 -4.64 6.50 18.45
CA ARG A 81 -5.21 6.46 17.10
C ARG A 81 -5.74 5.06 16.81
N SER A 82 -6.91 5.00 16.17
CA SER A 82 -7.51 3.74 15.74
C SER A 82 -8.20 3.92 14.39
N GLN A 83 -7.70 3.21 13.37
CA GLN A 83 -8.29 3.20 12.03
C GLN A 83 -9.71 2.64 12.05
N ASN A 84 -9.96 1.63 12.91
CA ASN A 84 -11.29 1.04 13.06
C ASN A 84 -12.29 2.06 13.60
N LEU A 85 -11.89 2.88 14.58
CA LEU A 85 -12.77 3.93 15.09
C LEU A 85 -13.02 5.01 14.02
N MET A 86 -12.02 5.35 13.21
CA MET A 86 -12.21 6.24 12.06
C MET A 86 -13.16 5.66 11.00
N TYR A 87 -13.06 4.37 10.71
CA TYR A 87 -13.97 3.67 9.81
C TYR A 87 -15.40 3.67 10.35
N LEU A 88 -15.62 3.29 11.61
CA LEU A 88 -16.94 3.30 12.23
C LEU A 88 -17.53 4.72 12.26
N ARG A 89 -16.72 5.73 12.53
CA ARG A 89 -17.11 7.14 12.44
C ARG A 89 -17.60 7.50 11.04
N SER A 90 -16.88 7.08 9.99
CA SER A 90 -17.32 7.32 8.60
C SER A 90 -18.67 6.67 8.32
N LYS A 91 -18.95 5.51 8.91
CA LYS A 91 -20.25 4.83 8.76
C LYS A 91 -21.35 5.55 9.53
N LEU A 92 -21.11 5.98 10.77
CA LEU A 92 -22.06 6.76 11.57
C LEU A 92 -22.55 8.02 10.86
N SER A 93 -21.67 8.71 10.11
CA SER A 93 -22.07 9.89 9.34
C SER A 93 -23.17 9.59 8.30
N LYS A 94 -23.22 8.37 7.77
CA LYS A 94 -24.25 7.92 6.83
C LYS A 94 -25.59 7.61 7.49
N PHE A 95 -25.63 7.55 8.83
CA PHE A 95 -26.84 7.34 9.61
C PHE A 95 -27.33 8.65 10.25
N ASN A 96 -26.91 9.82 9.75
CA ASN A 96 -27.28 11.14 10.28
C ASN A 96 -26.95 11.29 11.78
N VAL A 97 -25.78 10.80 12.21
CA VAL A 97 -25.28 11.02 13.56
C VAL A 97 -24.35 12.23 13.57
N HIS A 98 -24.69 13.23 14.38
CA HIS A 98 -24.05 14.53 14.46
C HIS A 98 -22.92 14.55 15.51
N ASN A 99 -22.13 15.63 15.54
CA ASN A 99 -21.09 15.88 16.55
C ASN A 99 -20.02 14.78 16.68
N LEU A 100 -19.66 14.14 15.56
CA LEU A 100 -18.69 13.04 15.52
C LEU A 100 -17.28 13.52 15.90
N LYS A 101 -16.67 12.87 16.90
CA LYS A 101 -15.31 13.18 17.36
C LYS A 101 -14.26 12.54 16.47
N LYS A 102 -13.08 13.17 16.36
CA LYS A 102 -11.92 12.67 15.59
C LYS A 102 -10.74 12.26 16.48
N ASN A 103 -10.76 12.67 17.75
CA ASN A 103 -9.68 12.44 18.71
C ASN A 103 -10.12 11.36 19.70
N TRP A 104 -9.52 10.18 19.60
CA TRP A 104 -9.84 9.05 20.46
C TRP A 104 -9.01 9.12 21.73
N HIS A 105 -9.70 9.14 22.86
CA HIS A 105 -9.09 9.04 24.16
C HIS A 105 -10.04 8.26 25.07
N ILE A 106 -9.48 7.44 25.94
CA ILE A 106 -10.21 6.91 27.09
C ILE A 106 -9.97 7.89 28.23
N THR A 107 -11.05 8.47 28.74
CA THR A 107 -11.00 9.25 29.97
C THR A 107 -11.02 8.29 31.15
N CYS A 108 -10.04 8.40 32.05
CA CYS A 108 -9.94 7.61 33.28
C CYS A 108 -10.00 8.57 34.48
N SER A 109 -11.17 8.68 35.09
CA SER A 109 -11.41 9.61 36.21
C SER A 109 -10.55 9.32 37.44
N ALA A 110 -10.38 8.03 37.76
CA ALA A 110 -9.49 7.53 38.81
C ALA A 110 -8.00 7.54 38.42
N GLY A 111 -7.66 8.10 37.24
CA GLY A 111 -6.32 8.07 36.67
C GLY A 111 -6.08 6.85 35.76
N VAL A 112 -5.07 6.95 34.91
CA VAL A 112 -4.69 5.89 33.97
C VAL A 112 -4.05 4.72 34.74
N PRO A 113 -4.60 3.50 34.71
CA PRO A 113 -4.00 2.35 35.38
C PRO A 113 -2.60 2.05 34.83
N LYS A 114 -1.62 1.81 35.71
CA LYS A 114 -0.31 1.29 35.28
C LYS A 114 -0.53 -0.07 34.61
N GLY A 115 -0.18 -0.20 33.34
CA GLY A 115 -0.29 -1.45 32.60
C GLY A 115 -1.67 -1.74 32.00
N TYR A 116 -2.48 -0.71 31.68
CA TYR A 116 -3.75 -0.89 30.97
C TYR A 116 -3.58 -1.73 29.69
N ASN A 117 -4.12 -2.95 29.70
CA ASN A 117 -3.91 -3.91 28.64
C ASN A 117 -5.08 -3.93 27.64
N PHE A 118 -4.98 -3.09 26.62
CA PHE A 118 -5.93 -3.03 25.51
C PHE A 118 -6.16 -4.37 24.80
N ASP A 119 -5.18 -5.29 24.81
CA ASP A 119 -5.30 -6.60 24.17
C ASP A 119 -6.23 -7.55 24.97
N GLN A 120 -6.52 -7.26 26.24
CA GLN A 120 -7.33 -8.08 27.15
C GLN A 120 -8.67 -7.46 27.51
N THR A 121 -8.78 -6.13 27.53
CA THR A 121 -10.03 -5.43 27.86
C THR A 121 -11.06 -5.56 26.74
N LYS A 122 -12.28 -6.08 27.01
CA LYS A 122 -13.35 -6.05 25.99
C LYS A 122 -13.95 -4.66 25.89
N PHE A 123 -14.34 -4.26 24.69
CA PHE A 123 -14.99 -2.99 24.43
C PHE A 123 -16.38 -3.18 23.82
N PHE A 124 -17.29 -2.26 24.15
CA PHE A 124 -18.66 -2.25 23.65
C PHE A 124 -18.99 -0.87 23.09
N LEU A 125 -19.81 -0.85 22.05
CA LEU A 125 -20.56 0.33 21.64
C LEU A 125 -21.83 0.39 22.49
N ILE A 126 -22.12 1.57 23.03
CA ILE A 126 -23.35 1.81 23.80
C ILE A 126 -23.92 3.19 23.49
N MET A 127 -25.25 3.26 23.45
CA MET A 127 -25.98 4.52 23.34
C MET A 127 -26.19 5.09 24.75
N ILE A 128 -26.04 6.40 24.86
CA ILE A 128 -26.14 7.13 26.12
C ILE A 128 -27.18 8.23 25.96
N GLU A 129 -28.03 8.38 26.97
CA GLU A 129 -29.05 9.42 27.09
C GLU A 129 -28.60 10.47 28.14
N LEU A 130 -28.76 11.76 27.82
CA LEU A 130 -28.55 12.88 28.73
C LEU A 130 -29.87 13.63 28.91
N GLU A 131 -30.33 13.74 30.16
CA GLU A 131 -31.48 14.57 30.56
C GLU A 131 -31.06 15.50 31.70
N GLY A 132 -31.01 16.82 31.41
CA GLY A 132 -30.42 17.78 32.33
C GLY A 132 -28.93 17.50 32.57
N LYS A 133 -28.57 17.11 33.80
CA LYS A 133 -27.21 16.70 34.20
C LYS A 133 -27.07 15.19 34.39
N LYS A 134 -28.17 14.43 34.24
CA LYS A 134 -28.21 12.99 34.47
C LYS A 134 -27.87 12.23 33.19
N VAL A 135 -26.88 11.35 33.28
CA VAL A 135 -26.47 10.44 32.21
C VAL A 135 -27.03 9.05 32.48
N THR A 136 -27.71 8.47 31.50
CA THR A 136 -28.24 7.10 31.55
C THR A 136 -27.62 6.28 30.43
N TRP A 137 -27.04 5.14 30.80
CA TRP A 137 -26.46 4.16 29.87
C TRP A 137 -27.57 3.23 29.42
N LEU A 138 -27.82 3.15 28.11
CA LEU A 138 -28.87 2.31 27.57
C LEU A 138 -28.32 0.91 27.33
N GLU A 139 -28.22 0.10 28.39
CA GLU A 139 -27.60 -1.25 28.36
C GLU A 139 -28.21 -2.18 27.30
N GLU A 140 -29.49 -2.01 26.95
CA GLU A 140 -30.15 -2.76 25.88
C GLU A 140 -29.52 -2.53 24.49
N THR A 141 -28.76 -1.43 24.34
CA THR A 141 -28.06 -1.08 23.10
C THR A 141 -26.62 -1.58 23.06
N ARG A 142 -26.13 -2.16 24.15
CA ARG A 142 -24.75 -2.61 24.32
C ARG A 142 -24.40 -3.67 23.28
N THR A 143 -23.42 -3.34 22.43
CA THR A 143 -23.00 -4.19 21.31
C THR A 143 -21.49 -4.40 21.37
N PRO A 144 -20.98 -5.65 21.40
CA PRO A 144 -19.54 -5.91 21.43
C PRO A 144 -18.84 -5.26 20.23
N LEU A 145 -17.74 -4.54 20.48
CA LEU A 145 -16.95 -3.92 19.43
C LEU A 145 -16.19 -4.99 18.60
N TYR A 146 -15.91 -6.16 19.17
CA TYR A 146 -15.29 -7.29 18.46
C TYR A 146 -15.61 -8.62 19.14
N ASN A 147 -15.44 -9.73 18.40
CA ASN A 147 -15.72 -11.09 18.87
C ASN A 147 -14.44 -11.79 19.38
N LEU A 148 -14.28 -11.92 20.70
CA LEU A 148 -13.09 -12.51 21.34
C LEU A 148 -12.91 -14.01 21.08
N ASN A 149 -13.96 -14.73 20.68
CA ASN A 149 -13.87 -16.17 20.44
C ASN A 149 -12.98 -16.51 19.22
N GLN A 150 -12.70 -15.54 18.34
CA GLN A 150 -11.80 -15.71 17.19
C GLN A 150 -10.32 -15.54 17.56
N THR A 151 -9.98 -14.68 18.52
CA THR A 151 -8.59 -14.44 18.95
C THR A 151 -7.94 -15.71 19.51
N ASN A 152 -8.72 -16.56 20.20
CA ASN A 152 -8.27 -17.85 20.71
C ASN A 152 -8.11 -18.92 19.62
N LYS A 153 -8.95 -18.90 18.56
CA LYS A 153 -8.80 -19.79 17.41
C LYS A 153 -7.54 -19.46 16.59
N ASN A 154 -7.24 -18.18 16.41
CA ASN A 154 -6.02 -17.73 15.71
C ASN A 154 -4.74 -18.05 16.49
N LYS A 155 -4.73 -17.87 17.83
CA LYS A 155 -3.62 -18.33 18.69
C LYS A 155 -3.38 -19.84 18.60
N LYS A 156 -4.44 -20.66 18.57
CA LYS A 156 -4.30 -22.13 18.38
C LYS A 156 -3.72 -22.48 17.00
N LYS A 157 -4.12 -21.78 15.92
CA LYS A 157 -3.55 -21.97 14.56
C LYS A 157 -2.07 -21.57 14.50
N GLU A 158 -1.69 -20.46 15.12
CA GLU A 158 -0.31 -19.98 15.14
C GLU A 158 0.61 -20.92 15.95
N ASN A 159 0.15 -21.41 17.10
CA ASN A 159 0.88 -22.40 17.91
C ASN A 159 1.06 -23.73 17.16
N ARG A 160 0.07 -24.17 16.36
CA ARG A 160 0.22 -25.34 15.47
C ARG A 160 1.27 -25.10 14.37
N ARG A 161 1.34 -23.90 13.78
CA ARG A 161 2.38 -23.54 12.79
C ARG A 161 3.78 -23.50 13.39
N LYS A 162 3.94 -22.97 14.61
CA LYS A 162 5.22 -22.95 15.33
C LYS A 162 5.69 -24.36 15.71
N ARG A 163 4.78 -25.26 16.10
CA ARG A 163 5.10 -26.68 16.32
C ARG A 163 5.56 -27.40 15.05
N LYS A 164 4.94 -27.16 13.88
CA LYS A 164 5.38 -27.74 12.61
C LYS A 164 6.77 -27.26 12.14
N LYS A 165 7.18 -26.04 12.51
CA LYS A 165 8.52 -25.51 12.17
C LYS A 165 9.66 -26.04 13.04
N LYS A 166 9.39 -26.61 14.23
CA LYS A 166 10.43 -27.19 15.09
C LYS A 166 10.88 -28.61 14.67
N GLY A 167 10.26 -29.22 13.66
CA GLY A 167 10.54 -30.61 13.24
C GLY A 167 11.59 -30.83 12.14
N LYS A 168 12.30 -29.81 11.65
CA LYS A 168 13.39 -29.99 10.67
C LYS A 168 14.59 -29.11 11.02
N LYS A 169 15.47 -29.62 11.88
CA LYS A 169 16.83 -29.11 12.05
C LYS A 169 17.76 -30.03 11.25
N VAL A 170 18.06 -29.65 10.01
CA VAL A 170 19.17 -30.23 9.24
C VAL A 170 20.33 -29.26 9.39
N ILE A 171 21.41 -29.73 10.01
CA ILE A 171 22.69 -29.01 10.10
C ILE A 171 23.33 -29.08 8.70
N LYS A 172 23.46 -27.94 8.01
CA LYS A 172 24.29 -27.83 6.81
C LYS A 172 25.37 -26.78 7.03
N LYS A 173 26.60 -27.14 6.64
CA LYS A 173 27.81 -26.31 6.63
C LYS A 173 27.56 -24.99 5.90
N LYS A 174 28.17 -23.92 6.42
CA LYS A 174 28.16 -22.57 5.82
C LYS A 174 28.93 -22.57 4.50
N SER A 175 28.22 -22.71 3.38
CA SER A 175 28.60 -22.07 2.12
C SER A 175 27.79 -20.78 1.98
N LEU A 176 28.37 -19.75 1.35
CA LEU A 176 27.65 -18.53 0.98
C LEU A 176 26.38 -18.92 0.20
N PRO A 177 25.20 -18.36 0.55
CA PRO A 177 23.96 -18.73 -0.13
C PRO A 177 23.99 -18.18 -1.55
N MET A 178 24.19 -19.05 -2.55
CA MET A 178 23.81 -18.70 -3.91
C MET A 178 22.29 -18.47 -3.92
N LEU A 179 21.88 -17.29 -4.40
CA LEU A 179 20.47 -16.98 -4.65
C LEU A 179 19.98 -17.93 -5.74
N ASN A 180 19.31 -19.02 -5.35
CA ASN A 180 18.57 -19.85 -6.30
C ASN A 180 17.40 -19.02 -6.87
N LEU A 181 17.64 -18.31 -7.96
CA LEU A 181 16.60 -17.68 -8.75
C LEU A 181 15.76 -18.82 -9.36
N LYS A 182 14.57 -19.06 -8.80
CA LYS A 182 13.59 -19.93 -9.44
C LYS A 182 13.00 -19.16 -10.62
N THR A 183 13.70 -19.14 -11.75
CA THR A 183 13.14 -18.68 -13.02
C THR A 183 12.10 -19.72 -13.45
N LYS A 184 10.86 -19.55 -13.00
CA LYS A 184 9.73 -20.23 -13.66
C LYS A 184 9.80 -19.83 -15.13
N SER A 185 9.60 -20.79 -16.03
CA SER A 185 9.54 -20.60 -17.48
C SER A 185 8.49 -19.56 -17.84
N GLY A 186 8.85 -18.27 -17.78
CA GLY A 186 8.01 -17.17 -18.19
C GLY A 186 7.91 -17.18 -19.71
N THR A 187 6.68 -17.16 -20.24
CA THR A 187 6.49 -17.02 -21.68
C THR A 187 6.76 -15.58 -22.06
N LEU A 188 7.79 -15.35 -22.89
CA LEU A 188 8.11 -14.03 -23.41
C LEU A 188 6.97 -13.57 -24.31
N LYS A 189 6.17 -12.61 -23.86
CA LYS A 189 5.36 -11.85 -24.80
C LYS A 189 6.28 -10.87 -25.48
N LYS A 190 6.71 -11.23 -26.70
CA LYS A 190 7.28 -10.25 -27.62
C LYS A 190 6.19 -9.21 -27.89
N ILE A 191 6.26 -8.09 -27.18
CA ILE A 191 5.53 -6.89 -27.57
C ILE A 191 6.24 -6.40 -28.84
N LYS A 192 5.47 -5.96 -29.84
CA LYS A 192 6.08 -5.40 -31.05
C LYS A 192 7.07 -4.31 -30.63
N PRO A 193 8.28 -4.28 -31.20
CA PRO A 193 9.23 -3.21 -30.92
C PRO A 193 8.52 -1.87 -31.13
N PHE A 194 8.65 -0.98 -30.16
CA PHE A 194 8.10 0.36 -30.25
C PHE A 194 8.84 1.09 -31.37
N ALA A 195 8.13 1.48 -32.41
CA ALA A 195 8.71 2.10 -33.61
C ALA A 195 8.87 3.64 -33.48
N GLY A 196 8.48 4.21 -32.34
CA GLY A 196 8.61 5.64 -32.06
C GLY A 196 9.88 5.98 -31.28
N ARG A 197 10.10 7.28 -31.09
CA ARG A 197 11.20 7.77 -30.24
C ARG A 197 10.92 7.49 -28.78
N TRP A 198 11.94 7.13 -28.02
CA TRP A 198 11.77 6.92 -26.57
C TRP A 198 11.74 8.27 -25.86
N ASN A 199 10.63 8.56 -25.18
CA ASN A 199 10.52 9.67 -24.24
C ASN A 199 9.66 9.27 -23.04
N ALA A 200 10.22 8.38 -22.23
CA ALA A 200 9.51 7.70 -21.17
C ALA A 200 9.78 8.27 -19.77
N LEU A 201 8.72 8.38 -18.98
CA LEU A 201 8.76 8.49 -17.52
C LEU A 201 8.73 7.08 -16.92
N VAL A 202 9.69 6.76 -16.06
CA VAL A 202 9.78 5.47 -15.38
C VAL A 202 9.56 5.66 -13.89
N ILE A 203 8.59 4.94 -13.32
CA ILE A 203 8.25 4.96 -11.88
C ILE A 203 8.12 3.53 -11.34
N THR A 204 8.25 3.37 -10.03
CA THR A 204 8.10 2.07 -9.35
C THR A 204 7.62 2.25 -7.92
N ASP A 205 7.13 1.17 -7.31
CA ASP A 205 6.89 1.06 -5.87
C ASP A 205 6.02 2.21 -5.31
N CYS A 206 5.02 2.65 -6.09
CA CYS A 206 4.16 3.78 -5.72
C CYS A 206 3.25 3.46 -4.54
N HIS A 207 2.93 2.17 -4.36
CA HIS A 207 2.09 1.65 -3.29
C HIS A 207 0.91 2.55 -2.91
N PHE A 208 0.08 2.92 -3.90
CA PHE A 208 -1.06 3.85 -3.77
C PHE A 208 -2.03 3.53 -2.63
N ASN A 209 -1.93 2.39 -1.95
CA ASN A 209 -2.83 1.98 -0.89
C ASN A 209 -2.10 1.32 0.28
N TYR A 210 -0.81 1.60 0.47
CA TYR A 210 -0.08 1.13 1.65
C TYR A 210 -0.80 1.59 2.92
N LYS A 211 -1.22 0.65 3.78
CA LYS A 211 -2.06 0.95 4.96
C LYS A 211 -1.42 0.61 6.30
N ASP A 212 -0.15 0.17 6.32
CA ASP A 212 0.52 -0.19 7.56
C ASP A 212 1.07 1.05 8.28
N ASP A 213 0.41 1.32 9.41
CA ASP A 213 0.76 2.09 10.61
C ASP A 213 1.79 3.23 10.50
N SER A 214 1.26 4.46 10.35
CA SER A 214 1.84 5.80 10.56
C SER A 214 2.44 6.58 9.37
N TRP A 215 2.57 6.00 8.18
CA TRP A 215 3.41 6.57 7.10
C TRP A 215 2.69 6.85 5.76
N PHE A 216 1.38 6.55 5.63
CA PHE A 216 0.68 6.82 4.36
C PHE A 216 -0.76 7.28 4.53
N ASP A 217 -1.10 8.40 3.88
CA ASP A 217 -2.44 9.00 3.88
C ASP A 217 -3.09 8.79 2.50
N ILE A 218 -4.28 8.18 2.50
CA ILE A 218 -5.08 7.93 1.29
C ILE A 218 -5.39 9.24 0.55
N SER A 219 -5.41 10.37 1.24
CA SER A 219 -5.55 11.70 0.62
C SER A 219 -4.41 12.07 -0.34
N LEU A 220 -3.27 11.37 -0.26
CA LEU A 220 -2.10 11.59 -1.11
C LEU A 220 -2.21 10.90 -2.47
N ILE A 221 -3.13 9.94 -2.66
CA ILE A 221 -3.29 9.25 -3.95
C ILE A 221 -3.62 10.25 -5.08
N PRO A 222 -4.64 11.13 -4.94
CA PRO A 222 -4.85 12.20 -5.91
C PRO A 222 -3.61 13.05 -6.15
N GLN A 223 -2.81 13.31 -5.11
CA GLN A 223 -1.61 14.14 -5.25
C GLN A 223 -0.50 13.43 -6.03
N THR A 224 -0.28 12.13 -5.79
CA THR A 224 0.69 11.32 -6.55
C THR A 224 0.26 11.20 -8.02
N ILE A 225 -1.04 10.96 -8.29
CA ILE A 225 -1.58 10.94 -9.65
C ILE A 225 -1.38 12.30 -10.34
N LEU A 226 -1.74 13.40 -9.68
CA LEU A 226 -1.52 14.76 -10.19
C LEU A 226 -0.02 15.06 -10.42
N LYS A 227 0.87 14.53 -9.57
CA LYS A 227 2.31 14.69 -9.73
C LYS A 227 2.82 13.94 -10.95
N ILE A 228 2.33 12.73 -11.21
CA ILE A 228 2.62 11.98 -12.44
C ILE A 228 2.19 12.81 -13.66
N GLY A 229 0.96 13.33 -13.67
CA GLY A 229 0.48 14.20 -14.74
C GLY A 229 1.35 15.45 -14.96
N LYS A 230 1.76 16.12 -13.88
CA LYS A 230 2.70 17.25 -13.95
C LYS A 230 4.04 16.86 -14.54
N LEU A 231 4.58 15.69 -14.19
CA LEU A 231 5.85 15.21 -14.74
C LEU A 231 5.72 14.86 -16.22
N ILE A 232 4.60 14.26 -16.62
CA ILE A 232 4.30 13.98 -18.03
C ILE A 232 4.33 15.27 -18.85
N GLN A 233 3.58 16.28 -18.40
CA GLN A 233 3.52 17.59 -19.06
C GLN A 233 4.87 18.31 -19.06
N LEU A 234 5.55 18.36 -17.90
CA LEU A 234 6.83 19.06 -17.75
C LEU A 234 7.93 18.51 -18.66
N HIS A 235 7.99 17.18 -18.81
CA HIS A 235 9.04 16.53 -19.59
C HIS A 235 8.63 16.23 -21.03
N GLY A 236 7.40 16.57 -21.40
CA GLY A 236 6.80 16.26 -22.71
C GLY A 236 6.72 14.76 -22.98
N VAL A 237 6.54 13.95 -21.94
CA VAL A 237 6.59 12.48 -22.00
C VAL A 237 5.39 11.94 -22.76
N ASP A 238 5.65 10.99 -23.66
CA ASP A 238 4.62 10.25 -24.40
C ASP A 238 4.40 8.84 -23.84
N GLN A 239 5.31 8.35 -22.99
CA GLN A 239 5.28 7.01 -22.42
C GLN A 239 5.42 6.99 -20.89
N LEU A 240 4.56 6.26 -20.20
CA LEU A 240 4.68 5.97 -18.77
C LEU A 240 4.99 4.49 -18.55
N ILE A 241 6.16 4.20 -17.98
CA ILE A 241 6.56 2.83 -17.61
C ILE A 241 6.47 2.70 -16.09
N THR A 242 5.70 1.71 -15.63
CA THR A 242 5.62 1.39 -14.20
C THR A 242 6.26 0.02 -13.97
N LEU A 243 7.28 -0.03 -13.11
CA LEU A 243 8.07 -1.26 -12.91
C LEU A 243 7.41 -2.25 -11.97
N GLY A 244 6.33 -1.88 -11.28
CA GLY A 244 5.62 -2.77 -10.37
C GLY A 244 5.19 -2.07 -9.09
N ASP A 245 4.44 -2.80 -8.28
CA ASP A 245 4.07 -2.41 -6.91
C ASP A 245 3.38 -1.04 -6.80
N LEU A 246 2.58 -0.70 -7.82
CA LEU A 246 1.63 0.39 -7.74
C LEU A 246 0.62 0.16 -6.61
N PHE A 247 0.30 -1.10 -6.31
CA PHE A 247 -0.67 -1.46 -5.28
C PHE A 247 -0.15 -2.54 -4.32
N GLN A 248 -0.60 -2.46 -3.07
CA GLN A 248 -0.40 -3.49 -2.05
C GLN A 248 -1.37 -4.67 -2.23
N SER A 249 -0.90 -5.87 -1.89
CA SER A 249 -1.59 -7.14 -2.13
C SER A 249 -2.93 -7.27 -1.40
N SER A 250 -3.05 -6.72 -0.19
CA SER A 250 -4.16 -6.95 0.74
C SER A 250 -5.28 -5.91 0.73
N CYS A 251 -5.13 -4.78 0.04
CA CYS A 251 -5.86 -3.56 0.45
C CYS A 251 -6.90 -2.99 -0.53
N ASN A 252 -6.99 -3.45 -1.79
CA ASN A 252 -7.87 -2.86 -2.82
C ASN A 252 -8.74 -3.86 -3.58
N SER A 253 -9.93 -3.42 -4.00
CA SER A 253 -10.72 -4.10 -5.03
C SER A 253 -10.08 -3.94 -6.42
N ASP A 254 -10.42 -4.84 -7.32
CA ASP A 254 -10.00 -4.75 -8.73
C ASP A 254 -10.57 -3.49 -9.39
N GLU A 255 -11.77 -3.06 -8.99
CA GLU A 255 -12.41 -1.81 -9.48
C GLU A 255 -11.67 -0.54 -9.04
N TYR A 256 -11.17 -0.51 -7.81
CA TYR A 256 -10.32 0.60 -7.36
C TYR A 256 -9.00 0.64 -8.14
N THR A 257 -8.38 -0.53 -8.34
CA THR A 257 -7.14 -0.67 -9.11
C THR A 257 -7.33 -0.14 -10.52
N LYS A 258 -8.44 -0.52 -11.15
CA LYS A 258 -8.86 -0.01 -12.46
C LYS A 258 -9.00 1.50 -12.46
N HIS A 259 -9.76 2.06 -11.53
CA HIS A 259 -10.01 3.50 -11.45
C HIS A 259 -8.70 4.31 -11.40
N VAL A 260 -7.76 3.93 -10.52
CA VAL A 260 -6.48 4.63 -10.39
C VAL A 260 -5.66 4.56 -11.68
N VAL A 261 -5.57 3.38 -12.31
CA VAL A 261 -4.80 3.23 -13.54
C VAL A 261 -5.43 4.04 -14.69
N GLU A 262 -6.76 4.05 -14.81
CA GLU A 262 -7.47 4.84 -15.82
C GLU A 262 -7.32 6.35 -15.61
N GLN A 263 -7.31 6.82 -14.35
CA GLN A 263 -7.02 8.22 -14.03
C GLN A 263 -5.61 8.65 -14.44
N ILE A 264 -4.62 7.77 -14.30
CA ILE A 264 -3.26 8.06 -14.77
C ILE A 264 -3.23 8.12 -16.31
N ALA A 265 -3.95 7.22 -16.99
CA ALA A 265 -4.03 7.20 -18.45
C ALA A 265 -4.72 8.45 -19.04
N GLU A 266 -5.53 9.19 -18.26
CA GLU A 266 -6.13 10.46 -18.70
C GLU A 266 -5.11 11.54 -19.06
N PHE A 267 -3.86 11.44 -18.60
CA PHE A 267 -2.81 12.39 -18.96
C PHE A 267 -2.25 12.19 -20.39
N GLY A 268 -2.72 11.19 -21.12
CA GLY A 268 -2.45 11.04 -22.57
C GLY A 268 -1.20 10.24 -22.94
N ALA A 269 -0.34 9.89 -21.97
CA ALA A 269 0.80 9.02 -22.22
C ALA A 269 0.39 7.55 -22.41
N GLU A 270 1.05 6.83 -23.31
CA GLU A 270 0.94 5.37 -23.46
C GLU A 270 1.56 4.70 -22.23
N MET A 271 0.83 3.79 -21.58
CA MET A 271 1.23 3.24 -20.28
C MET A 271 1.67 1.79 -20.40
N PHE A 272 2.90 1.48 -20.00
CA PHE A 272 3.44 0.13 -19.88
C PHE A 272 3.50 -0.27 -18.40
N MET A 273 2.69 -1.25 -18.00
CA MET A 273 2.53 -1.64 -16.60
C MET A 273 3.06 -3.04 -16.34
N ILE A 274 4.13 -3.14 -15.54
CA ILE A 274 4.70 -4.39 -15.05
C ILE A 274 4.06 -4.71 -13.69
N GLY A 275 3.73 -5.98 -13.44
CA GLY A 275 3.21 -6.43 -12.14
C GLY A 275 4.33 -6.72 -11.13
N GLY A 276 4.33 -6.03 -10.00
CA GLY A 276 5.25 -6.28 -8.90
C GLY A 276 4.81 -7.42 -7.98
N ASN A 277 5.65 -7.82 -7.03
CA ASN A 277 5.35 -8.93 -6.10
C ASN A 277 4.09 -8.68 -5.25
N HIS A 278 3.68 -7.43 -5.04
CA HIS A 278 2.47 -7.08 -4.30
C HIS A 278 1.21 -7.00 -5.17
N ASP A 279 1.32 -6.68 -6.46
CA ASP A 279 0.17 -6.46 -7.34
C ASP A 279 0.09 -7.32 -8.60
N ARG A 280 1.06 -8.19 -8.92
CA ARG A 280 1.06 -9.04 -10.12
C ARG A 280 -0.26 -9.76 -10.37
N GLY A 281 -0.87 -10.29 -9.32
CA GLY A 281 -2.19 -10.94 -9.41
C GLY A 281 -3.33 -9.98 -9.78
N LYS A 282 -3.30 -8.73 -9.29
CA LYS A 282 -4.27 -7.69 -9.64
C LYS A 282 -4.01 -7.16 -11.05
N THR A 283 -2.76 -6.86 -11.36
CA THR A 283 -2.29 -6.41 -12.68
C THR A 283 -2.73 -7.38 -13.76
N SER A 284 -2.57 -8.69 -13.54
CA SER A 284 -3.05 -9.72 -14.47
C SER A 284 -4.58 -9.71 -14.67
N ARG A 285 -5.37 -9.42 -13.62
CA ARG A 285 -6.83 -9.34 -13.74
C ARG A 285 -7.30 -8.03 -14.38
N LEU A 286 -6.55 -6.95 -14.17
CA LEU A 286 -6.85 -5.63 -14.74
C LEU A 286 -6.93 -5.68 -16.26
N LYS A 287 -6.08 -6.50 -16.91
CA LYS A 287 -6.04 -6.66 -18.36
C LYS A 287 -7.41 -6.91 -19.00
N ASN A 288 -8.28 -7.68 -18.34
CA ASN A 288 -9.60 -8.02 -18.86
C ASN A 288 -10.71 -7.06 -18.38
N ASN A 289 -10.38 -6.15 -17.47
CA ASN A 289 -11.34 -5.26 -16.79
C ASN A 289 -11.18 -3.79 -17.15
N LEU A 290 -10.15 -3.42 -17.93
CA LEU A 290 -9.99 -2.05 -18.44
C LEU A 290 -11.20 -1.62 -19.28
N SER A 291 -11.56 -0.35 -19.15
CA SER A 291 -12.59 0.25 -20.00
C SER A 291 -12.09 0.30 -21.44
N LYS A 292 -13.02 0.12 -22.40
CA LYS A 292 -12.70 0.11 -23.85
C LYS A 292 -11.88 1.32 -24.29
N LYS A 293 -12.14 2.50 -23.67
CA LYS A 293 -11.42 3.76 -23.92
C LYS A 293 -9.89 3.61 -23.78
N TYR A 294 -9.42 2.83 -22.82
CA TYR A 294 -7.99 2.75 -22.48
C TYR A 294 -7.33 1.42 -22.88
N ALA A 295 -8.09 0.51 -23.48
CA ALA A 295 -7.61 -0.84 -23.81
C ALA A 295 -6.44 -0.85 -24.80
N THR A 296 -6.31 0.19 -25.64
CA THR A 296 -5.21 0.37 -26.60
C THR A 296 -4.07 1.24 -26.08
N GLN A 297 -4.27 1.94 -24.95
CA GLN A 297 -3.29 2.87 -24.36
C GLN A 297 -2.52 2.22 -23.21
N ILE A 298 -3.09 1.21 -22.55
CA ILE A 298 -2.50 0.55 -21.37
C ILE A 298 -2.05 -0.86 -21.73
N HIS A 299 -0.74 -1.09 -21.66
CA HIS A 299 -0.05 -2.32 -21.98
C HIS A 299 0.39 -3.02 -20.70
N ILE A 300 -0.36 -4.05 -20.30
CA ILE A 300 -0.08 -4.82 -19.09
C ILE A 300 0.84 -6.01 -19.38
N VAL A 301 1.96 -6.07 -18.66
CA VAL A 301 3.01 -7.08 -18.78
C VAL A 301 3.24 -7.75 -17.42
N THR A 302 3.43 -9.07 -17.40
CA THR A 302 3.41 -9.84 -16.14
C THR A 302 4.72 -9.79 -15.36
N ASP A 303 5.86 -9.86 -16.05
CA ASP A 303 7.15 -10.11 -15.39
C ASP A 303 8.25 -9.14 -15.81
N TYR A 304 8.39 -8.88 -17.12
CA TYR A 304 9.36 -7.92 -17.66
C TYR A 304 8.91 -7.42 -19.04
N PHE A 305 9.33 -6.21 -19.37
CA PHE A 305 9.12 -5.55 -20.65
C PHE A 305 10.47 -5.26 -21.31
N MET A 306 10.59 -5.56 -22.60
CA MET A 306 11.80 -5.30 -23.37
C MET A 306 11.48 -4.32 -24.50
N GLY A 307 12.15 -3.17 -24.48
CA GLY A 307 12.14 -2.19 -25.55
C GLY A 307 13.33 -2.41 -26.47
N CYS A 308 13.07 -2.55 -27.78
CA CYS A 308 14.12 -2.60 -28.81
C CYS A 308 14.07 -1.30 -29.63
N PHE A 309 15.22 -0.90 -30.16
CA PHE A 309 15.32 0.24 -31.08
C PHE A 309 15.03 -0.22 -32.52
N PRO A 310 14.27 0.57 -33.28
CA PRO A 310 13.98 0.26 -34.68
C PRO A 310 15.18 0.43 -35.61
N SER A 311 16.34 0.91 -35.14
CA SER A 311 17.47 1.24 -36.01
C SER A 311 18.10 0.04 -36.72
N ASN A 312 17.84 -1.21 -36.32
CA ASN A 312 17.99 -2.37 -37.23
C ASN A 312 17.37 -3.66 -36.65
N PRO A 313 16.15 -4.07 -37.05
CA PRO A 313 15.54 -5.34 -36.62
C PRO A 313 16.33 -6.60 -37.05
N ASN A 314 17.28 -6.45 -37.99
CA ASN A 314 18.07 -7.52 -38.56
C ASN A 314 19.49 -7.65 -37.96
N GLU A 315 19.87 -6.83 -36.96
CA GLU A 315 21.20 -6.85 -36.32
C GLU A 315 21.40 -7.96 -35.27
N ASP A 316 20.66 -9.07 -35.35
CA ASP A 316 21.14 -10.30 -34.69
C ASP A 316 22.41 -10.87 -35.38
N GLU A 317 22.82 -10.31 -36.53
CA GLU A 317 24.10 -10.54 -37.20
C GLU A 317 25.03 -9.31 -37.10
N VAL A 318 25.56 -9.02 -35.91
CA VAL A 318 26.77 -8.17 -35.82
C VAL A 318 27.94 -9.03 -36.30
N ASP A 319 28.28 -8.91 -37.57
CA ASP A 319 29.53 -9.43 -38.11
C ASP A 319 30.70 -8.71 -37.41
N VAL A 320 31.40 -9.44 -36.54
CA VAL A 320 32.49 -8.96 -35.65
C VAL A 320 33.68 -8.38 -36.45
N ARG A 321 33.65 -8.43 -37.78
CA ARG A 321 34.80 -8.14 -38.65
C ARG A 321 34.86 -6.75 -39.29
N THR A 322 33.87 -5.87 -39.12
CA THR A 322 33.94 -4.52 -39.70
C THR A 322 33.98 -3.42 -38.65
N GLU A 323 35.18 -2.87 -38.44
CA GLU A 323 35.48 -1.76 -37.50
C GLU A 323 34.90 -0.39 -37.91
N ASN A 324 34.08 -0.32 -38.96
CA ASN A 324 33.44 0.93 -39.38
C ASN A 324 32.17 1.19 -38.56
N ARG A 325 32.41 1.67 -37.34
CA ARG A 325 31.44 2.14 -36.34
C ARG A 325 30.54 3.25 -36.90
N ILE A 326 29.41 2.88 -37.50
CA ILE A 326 28.23 3.73 -37.40
C ILE A 326 27.92 3.83 -35.91
N SER A 327 27.72 5.06 -35.43
CA SER A 327 27.37 5.46 -34.06
C SER A 327 26.20 4.62 -33.50
N GLN A 328 26.49 3.41 -33.04
CA GLN A 328 25.52 2.53 -32.41
C GLN A 328 25.17 3.11 -31.04
N SER A 329 23.88 3.16 -30.76
CA SER A 329 23.34 3.38 -29.41
C SER A 329 24.18 2.66 -28.37
N LYS A 330 24.54 3.35 -27.27
CA LYS A 330 25.14 2.71 -26.09
C LYS A 330 24.34 1.48 -25.65
N TYR A 331 23.03 1.47 -25.92
CA TYR A 331 22.13 0.38 -25.54
C TYR A 331 21.32 -0.13 -26.73
N PRO A 332 21.56 -1.35 -27.24
CA PRO A 332 20.74 -1.93 -28.31
C PRO A 332 19.32 -2.27 -27.82
N ARG A 333 19.15 -2.55 -26.52
CA ARG A 333 17.85 -2.89 -25.89
C ARG A 333 17.80 -2.39 -24.45
N VAL A 334 16.59 -2.08 -23.99
CA VAL A 334 16.30 -1.78 -22.58
C VAL A 334 15.37 -2.83 -22.02
N VAL A 335 15.71 -3.37 -20.86
CA VAL A 335 14.95 -4.36 -20.12
C VAL A 335 14.43 -3.73 -18.85
N PHE A 336 13.11 -3.76 -18.69
CA PHE A 336 12.42 -3.30 -17.50
C PHE A 336 11.83 -4.50 -16.76
N ALA A 337 12.03 -4.57 -15.44
CA ALA A 337 11.45 -5.62 -14.61
C ALA A 337 11.11 -5.06 -13.21
N HIS A 338 10.24 -5.73 -12.45
CA HIS A 338 10.10 -5.41 -11.03
C HIS A 338 11.20 -6.09 -10.22
N ASP A 339 11.04 -7.40 -10.13
CA ASP A 339 11.79 -8.35 -9.33
C ASP A 339 12.15 -9.61 -10.14
N ALA A 340 11.67 -9.69 -11.39
CA ALA A 340 11.69 -10.89 -12.24
C ALA A 340 11.25 -12.17 -11.50
N GLY A 341 10.26 -12.05 -10.61
CA GLY A 341 9.74 -13.16 -9.79
C GLY A 341 10.48 -13.41 -8.48
N ASN A 342 11.46 -12.56 -8.12
CA ASN A 342 12.21 -12.65 -6.88
C ASN A 342 11.65 -11.74 -5.77
N ASN A 343 10.81 -12.30 -4.89
CA ASN A 343 10.16 -11.53 -3.83
C ASN A 343 11.05 -11.26 -2.57
N TYR A 344 12.38 -11.48 -2.61
CA TYR A 344 13.24 -11.26 -1.43
C TYR A 344 13.51 -9.77 -1.18
N LYS A 345 13.52 -9.34 0.08
CA LYS A 345 13.98 -8.00 0.44
C LYS A 345 15.51 -7.94 0.33
N LEU A 346 16.03 -6.97 -0.45
CA LEU A 346 17.45 -6.85 -0.77
C LEU A 346 18.00 -5.53 -0.23
N HIS A 347 19.25 -5.54 0.24
CA HIS A 347 19.94 -4.36 0.73
C HIS A 347 21.42 -4.33 0.33
N GLY A 348 21.97 -3.14 0.09
CA GLY A 348 23.41 -2.98 -0.10
C GLY A 348 23.98 -3.82 -1.25
N LYS A 349 25.03 -4.60 -0.97
CA LYS A 349 25.68 -5.50 -1.96
C LYS A 349 24.75 -6.57 -2.51
N GLN A 350 23.66 -6.92 -1.82
CA GLN A 350 22.69 -7.90 -2.31
C GLN A 350 21.96 -7.41 -3.56
N ILE A 351 21.80 -6.09 -3.71
CA ILE A 351 21.18 -5.47 -4.89
C ILE A 351 22.06 -5.68 -6.11
N GLU A 352 23.36 -5.39 -5.99
CA GLU A 352 24.34 -5.62 -7.07
C GLU A 352 24.35 -7.09 -7.51
N MET A 353 24.45 -8.01 -6.54
CA MET A 353 24.43 -9.45 -6.83
C MET A 353 23.13 -9.88 -7.51
N PHE A 354 21.99 -9.35 -7.08
CA PHE A 354 20.69 -9.63 -7.68
C PHE A 354 20.62 -9.14 -9.13
N LEU A 355 21.04 -7.91 -9.41
CA LEU A 355 21.02 -7.34 -10.75
C LEU A 355 21.97 -8.10 -11.69
N ARG A 356 23.18 -8.46 -11.23
CA ARG A 356 24.11 -9.31 -11.99
C ARG A 356 23.51 -10.68 -12.27
N ALA A 357 22.92 -11.32 -11.27
CA ALA A 357 22.29 -12.62 -11.45
C ALA A 357 21.14 -12.54 -12.47
N LEU A 358 20.32 -11.49 -12.43
CA LEU A 358 19.31 -11.27 -13.48
C LEU A 358 19.95 -11.12 -14.86
N LYS A 359 20.98 -10.30 -15.00
CA LYS A 359 21.61 -10.02 -16.30
C LYS A 359 22.37 -11.23 -16.87
N CYS A 360 22.99 -12.05 -16.02
CA CYS A 360 23.82 -13.19 -16.43
C CYS A 360 23.06 -14.53 -16.48
N GLU A 361 22.12 -14.77 -15.57
CA GLU A 361 21.46 -16.09 -15.44
C GLU A 361 20.11 -16.13 -16.16
N HIS A 362 19.50 -14.98 -16.46
CA HIS A 362 18.24 -14.95 -17.18
C HIS A 362 18.46 -15.16 -18.68
N GLN A 363 17.97 -16.28 -19.20
CA GLN A 363 18.17 -16.75 -20.59
C GLN A 363 17.80 -15.76 -21.71
N PHE A 364 17.11 -14.66 -21.40
CA PHE A 364 16.65 -13.68 -22.38
C PHE A 364 17.41 -12.35 -22.34
N PHE A 365 18.18 -12.09 -21.28
CA PHE A 365 18.92 -10.84 -21.12
C PHE A 365 20.31 -11.01 -21.75
N LYS A 366 20.74 -10.02 -22.54
CA LYS A 366 22.08 -9.96 -23.12
C LYS A 366 22.97 -9.10 -22.21
N PRO A 367 24.29 -9.36 -22.13
CA PRO A 367 25.22 -8.51 -21.39
C PRO A 367 25.24 -7.04 -21.84
N THR A 368 24.80 -6.75 -23.07
CA THR A 368 24.71 -5.40 -23.64
C THR A 368 23.40 -4.69 -23.33
N ASP A 369 22.43 -5.34 -22.69
CA ASP A 369 21.14 -4.70 -22.36
C ASP A 369 21.28 -3.69 -21.22
N LEU A 370 20.52 -2.61 -21.29
CA LEU A 370 20.27 -1.75 -20.13
C LEU A 370 19.19 -2.38 -19.24
N LEU A 371 19.52 -2.78 -18.02
CA LEU A 371 18.57 -3.38 -17.07
C LEU A 371 18.09 -2.37 -16.03
N ILE A 372 16.79 -2.12 -15.95
CA ILE A 372 16.18 -1.19 -14.99
C ILE A 372 15.14 -1.95 -14.16
N THR A 373 15.32 -1.98 -12.84
CA THR A 373 14.41 -2.69 -11.93
C THR A 373 13.77 -1.81 -10.85
N GLY A 374 12.75 -2.35 -10.17
CA GLY A 374 12.16 -1.80 -8.94
C GLY A 374 12.52 -2.63 -7.71
N HIS A 375 11.57 -2.78 -6.79
CA HIS A 375 11.52 -3.79 -5.70
C HIS A 375 12.52 -3.61 -4.55
N THR A 376 13.73 -3.12 -4.81
CA THR A 376 14.76 -2.98 -3.76
C THR A 376 14.51 -1.79 -2.83
N HIS A 377 13.66 -0.86 -3.27
CA HIS A 377 13.40 0.44 -2.64
C HIS A 377 14.66 1.31 -2.47
N GLU A 378 15.78 0.96 -3.12
CA GLU A 378 17.04 1.72 -3.08
C GLU A 378 17.40 2.17 -4.50
N ASN A 379 17.74 3.45 -4.67
CA ASN A 379 18.22 3.93 -5.94
C ASN A 379 19.70 3.57 -6.08
N ARG A 380 19.99 2.51 -6.84
CA ARG A 380 21.36 2.04 -7.08
C ARG A 380 21.62 1.88 -8.56
N TRP A 381 22.78 2.37 -9.00
CA TRP A 381 23.16 2.38 -10.39
C TRP A 381 24.59 1.89 -10.56
N PHE A 382 24.83 1.06 -11.56
CA PHE A 382 26.12 0.46 -11.87
C PHE A 382 26.45 0.75 -13.34
N ASP A 383 27.04 1.93 -13.59
CA ASP A 383 27.28 2.45 -14.95
C ASP A 383 28.15 1.54 -15.83
N SER A 384 29.12 0.85 -15.24
CA SER A 384 30.00 -0.09 -15.96
C SER A 384 29.29 -1.36 -16.43
N GLU A 385 28.11 -1.64 -15.87
CA GLU A 385 27.34 -2.85 -16.12
C GLU A 385 25.95 -2.55 -16.66
N ASP A 386 25.65 -1.28 -16.96
CA ASP A 386 24.41 -0.84 -17.59
C ASP A 386 23.17 -1.42 -16.89
N MET A 387 23.14 -1.32 -15.56
CA MET A 387 22.05 -1.85 -14.74
C MET A 387 21.79 -1.01 -13.50
N GLY A 388 20.55 -1.03 -13.02
CA GLY A 388 20.22 -0.40 -11.75
C GLY A 388 18.80 -0.71 -11.26
N SER A 389 18.55 -0.25 -10.05
CA SER A 389 17.25 -0.29 -9.39
C SER A 389 16.80 1.12 -9.04
N LEU A 390 15.55 1.44 -9.33
CA LEU A 390 14.92 2.72 -9.03
C LEU A 390 14.27 2.66 -7.65
N SER A 391 14.46 3.71 -6.84
CA SER A 391 13.77 3.81 -5.54
C SER A 391 12.29 4.18 -5.71
N PRO A 392 11.47 4.07 -4.65
CA PRO A 392 10.03 4.27 -4.74
C PRO A 392 9.64 5.67 -5.19
N PHE A 393 8.58 5.75 -6.00
CA PHE A 393 7.92 7.00 -6.36
C PHE A 393 6.74 7.24 -5.41
N HIS A 394 7.03 7.82 -4.25
CA HIS A 394 6.10 7.89 -3.14
C HIS A 394 6.15 9.23 -2.39
N MET A 395 5.00 9.90 -2.30
CA MET A 395 4.82 11.20 -1.64
C MET A 395 4.77 11.08 -0.10
N ASP A 396 5.75 10.44 0.55
CA ASP A 396 5.84 10.47 2.02
C ASP A 396 6.86 11.52 2.49
N GLN A 397 6.37 12.53 3.21
CA GLN A 397 7.15 13.63 3.80
C GLN A 397 8.10 14.37 2.83
N GLY A 398 7.83 14.31 1.51
CA GLY A 398 8.70 14.89 0.48
C GLY A 398 10.04 14.18 0.26
N LYS A 399 10.25 12.99 0.85
CA LYS A 399 11.56 12.31 0.89
C LYS A 399 11.84 11.38 -0.28
N TYR A 400 10.83 10.81 -0.94
CA TYR A 400 11.03 9.74 -1.92
C TYR A 400 10.26 9.98 -3.22
N LEU A 401 10.62 11.03 -3.96
CA LEU A 401 10.11 11.30 -5.30
C LEU A 401 11.19 11.07 -6.35
N LYS A 402 11.74 9.85 -6.40
CA LYS A 402 12.68 9.51 -7.47
C LYS A 402 11.95 8.86 -8.62
N TYR A 403 12.32 9.27 -9.83
CA TYR A 403 11.79 8.76 -11.07
C TYR A 403 12.90 8.70 -12.11
N GLY A 404 12.72 7.85 -13.11
CA GLY A 404 13.58 7.77 -14.27
C GLY A 404 13.05 8.57 -15.44
N LEU A 405 13.95 9.17 -16.21
CA LEU A 405 13.65 9.65 -17.56
C LEU A 405 14.53 8.86 -18.53
N LEU A 406 13.87 8.25 -19.51
CA LEU A 406 14.53 7.61 -20.64
C LEU A 406 14.21 8.41 -21.90
N LYS A 407 15.23 9.05 -22.47
CA LYS A 407 15.09 9.85 -23.69
C LYS A 407 16.04 9.38 -24.77
N GLU A 408 15.55 9.31 -25.99
CA GLU A 408 16.41 9.22 -27.17
C GLU A 408 17.08 10.58 -27.43
N THR A 409 18.35 10.57 -27.80
CA THR A 409 19.10 11.79 -28.15
C THR A 409 18.62 12.35 -29.48
N GLU A 410 18.81 13.65 -29.69
CA GLU A 410 18.44 14.33 -30.94
C GLU A 410 19.13 13.73 -32.18
N SER A 411 20.29 13.11 -31.99
CA SER A 411 21.01 12.34 -33.02
C SER A 411 20.34 11.03 -33.42
N GLY A 412 19.17 10.68 -32.86
CA GLY A 412 18.32 9.56 -33.29
C GLY A 412 18.94 8.19 -33.09
N GLY A 413 19.92 8.08 -32.19
CA GLY A 413 20.77 6.90 -32.14
C GLY A 413 21.29 6.54 -30.77
N ALA A 414 21.11 7.34 -29.71
CA ALA A 414 21.56 6.97 -28.38
C ALA A 414 20.46 7.20 -27.33
N LEU A 415 20.47 6.37 -26.30
CA LEU A 415 19.60 6.53 -25.16
C LEU A 415 20.31 7.25 -24.02
N LYS A 416 19.60 8.22 -23.45
CA LYS A 416 19.98 8.90 -22.22
C LYS A 416 19.01 8.49 -21.12
N TRP A 417 19.52 7.69 -20.19
CA TRP A 417 18.86 7.42 -18.93
C TRP A 417 19.31 8.45 -17.88
N LYS A 418 18.36 8.99 -17.12
CA LYS A 418 18.65 9.87 -15.99
C LYS A 418 17.69 9.60 -14.84
N VAL A 419 18.24 9.36 -13.65
CA VAL A 419 17.46 9.39 -12.41
C VAL A 419 17.28 10.83 -11.97
N MET A 420 16.05 11.18 -11.63
CA MET A 420 15.63 12.50 -11.18
C MET A 420 14.96 12.38 -9.80
N GLY A 421 14.98 13.45 -9.00
CA GLY A 421 14.34 13.51 -7.69
C GLY A 421 15.20 14.24 -6.65
N ASN A 422 14.62 14.54 -5.48
CA ASN A 422 15.35 15.11 -4.36
C ASN A 422 16.21 14.02 -3.70
N ASN A 423 17.43 14.39 -3.28
CA ASN A 423 18.33 13.52 -2.53
C ASN A 423 17.95 13.45 -1.05
#